data_AF-A0AAV3R7L7-F1
#
_entry.id   AF-A0AAV3R7L7-F1
#
_cell.length_a   1.000
_cell.length_b   1.000
_cell.length_c   1.000
_cell.angle_alpha   90.00
_cell.angle_beta   90.00
_cell.angle_gamma   90.00
#
_symmetry.space_group_name_H-M   'P 1'
#
loop_
_entity.id
_entity.type
_entity.pdbx_description
1 polymer ?
#
loop_
_entity_poly.entity_id
_entity_poly.type
_entity_poly.pdbx_seq_one_letter_code
_entity_poly.pdbx_strand_id
1 'polypeptide(L)'
;MCCLLKEVESLFHLLEAMCDVSGNTSNEGDIVLVPPEFAPLLAEFQDVFPEDLLVGLPPLPDIQHQIDLVQDAELPNRPHYRMSPEEHDELRRHMEELVSKESC
;
A
#
# COMPACT_ATOMS: atom_id res chain seq x y z
N MET A 1 -11.81 -13.15 -18.03
CA MET A 1 -10.89 -12.26 -17.29
C MET A 1 -11.53 -11.58 -16.07
N CYS A 2 -12.78 -11.89 -15.71
CA CYS A 2 -13.48 -11.29 -14.55
C CYS A 2 -13.54 -12.21 -13.31
N CYS A 3 -12.94 -13.41 -13.35
CA CYS A 3 -12.97 -14.36 -12.23
C CYS A 3 -11.83 -14.11 -11.24
N LEU A 4 -10.63 -13.75 -11.73
CA LEU A 4 -9.46 -13.50 -10.89
C LEU A 4 -9.66 -12.29 -9.97
N LEU A 5 -10.24 -11.19 -10.49
CA LEU A 5 -10.58 -10.02 -9.67
C LEU A 5 -11.61 -10.33 -8.57
N LYS A 6 -12.56 -11.24 -8.82
CA LYS A 6 -13.52 -11.68 -7.81
C LYS A 6 -12.85 -12.50 -6.70
N GLU A 7 -11.81 -13.24 -7.01
CA GLU A 7 -11.04 -14.01 -6.03
C GLU A 7 -10.16 -13.10 -5.16
N VAL A 8 -9.54 -12.06 -5.73
CA VAL A 8 -8.75 -11.08 -4.94
C VAL A 8 -9.63 -10.14 -4.13
N GLU A 9 -10.78 -9.68 -4.66
CA GLU A 9 -11.76 -8.91 -3.88
C GLU A 9 -12.39 -9.77 -2.77
N SER A 10 -12.64 -11.06 -3.04
CA SER A 10 -13.12 -11.99 -2.02
C SER A 10 -12.06 -12.28 -0.96
N LEU A 11 -10.77 -12.34 -1.33
CA LEU A 11 -9.66 -12.48 -0.38
C LEU A 11 -9.47 -11.22 0.46
N PHE A 12 -9.63 -10.03 -0.15
CA PHE A 12 -9.57 -8.76 0.56
C PHE A 12 -10.72 -8.63 1.56
N HIS A 13 -11.95 -8.95 1.16
CA HIS A 13 -13.08 -8.99 2.08
C HIS A 13 -13.01 -10.11 3.12
N LEU A 14 -12.36 -11.24 2.81
CA LEU A 14 -12.11 -12.31 3.79
C LEU A 14 -11.06 -11.86 4.82
N LEU A 15 -10.03 -11.12 4.39
CA LEU A 15 -9.03 -10.51 5.27
C LEU A 15 -9.66 -9.41 6.16
N GLU A 16 -10.54 -8.60 5.60
CA GLU A 16 -11.30 -7.57 6.31
C GLU A 16 -12.29 -8.19 7.32
N ALA A 17 -12.96 -9.29 6.95
CA ALA A 17 -13.87 -10.04 7.82
C ALA A 17 -13.16 -10.88 8.92
N MET A 18 -11.87 -11.20 8.76
CA MET A 18 -11.06 -11.81 9.82
C MET A 18 -10.62 -10.80 10.90
N CYS A 19 -10.75 -9.49 10.64
CA CYS A 19 -10.34 -8.41 11.54
C CYS A 19 -11.47 -7.83 12.43
N ASP A 20 -12.67 -8.40 12.41
CA ASP A 20 -13.79 -7.95 13.26
C ASP A 20 -13.68 -8.47 14.70
N VAL A 21 -12.73 -7.95 15.49
CA VAL A 21 -12.92 -7.79 16.95
C VAL A 21 -12.40 -6.44 17.40
N SER A 22 -13.36 -5.51 17.53
CA SER A 22 -13.45 -4.41 18.49
C SER A 22 -12.23 -3.51 18.69
N GLY A 23 -12.35 -2.28 18.22
CA GLY A 23 -11.47 -1.18 18.63
C GLY A 23 -11.29 -1.06 20.15
N ASN A 24 -10.03 -1.06 20.58
CA ASN A 24 -9.44 -0.08 21.48
C ASN A 24 -7.91 -0.24 21.49
N THR A 25 -7.24 0.84 21.83
CA THR A 25 -5.80 1.06 21.77
C THR A 25 -5.02 0.32 22.86
N SER A 26 -3.78 -0.07 22.51
CA SER A 26 -2.55 -0.16 23.33
C SER A 26 -2.06 -1.58 23.64
N ASN A 27 -0.78 -1.78 23.27
CA ASN A 27 0.22 -2.74 23.76
C ASN A 27 0.56 -3.96 22.87
N GLU A 28 1.86 -4.30 22.91
CA GLU A 28 2.53 -5.37 22.17
C GLU A 28 1.76 -6.70 22.17
N GLY A 29 1.61 -7.27 20.96
CA GLY A 29 1.33 -8.69 20.80
C GLY A 29 -0.16 -9.05 20.75
N ASP A 30 -0.93 -8.41 19.88
CA ASP A 30 -2.18 -9.02 19.42
C ASP A 30 -1.82 -10.22 18.53
N ILE A 31 -1.95 -11.42 19.10
CA ILE A 31 -1.83 -12.68 18.38
C ILE A 31 -3.00 -12.70 17.38
N VAL A 32 -2.72 -12.33 16.14
CA VAL A 32 -3.59 -12.66 15.01
C VAL A 32 -3.75 -14.17 15.04
N LEU A 33 -4.93 -14.65 15.41
CA LEU A 33 -5.21 -16.07 15.53
C LEU A 33 -5.41 -16.63 14.12
N VAL A 34 -4.33 -16.71 13.35
CA VAL A 34 -4.32 -17.31 12.02
C VAL A 34 -4.62 -18.80 12.20
N PRO A 35 -5.72 -19.32 11.64
CA PRO A 35 -5.99 -20.74 11.70
C PRO A 35 -4.81 -21.52 11.09
N PRO A 36 -4.39 -22.65 11.69
CA PRO A 36 -3.19 -23.39 11.25
C PRO A 36 -3.26 -23.84 9.79
N GLU A 37 -4.45 -23.89 9.21
CA GLU A 37 -4.71 -24.19 7.79
C GLU A 37 -4.20 -23.09 6.85
N PHE A 38 -4.10 -21.83 7.31
CA PHE A 38 -3.62 -20.69 6.51
C PHE A 38 -2.13 -20.41 6.69
N ALA A 39 -1.48 -20.96 7.72
CA ALA A 39 -0.04 -20.86 7.91
C ALA A 39 0.80 -21.25 6.67
N PRO A 40 0.52 -22.37 5.96
CA PRO A 40 1.26 -22.70 4.74
C PRO A 40 1.02 -21.70 3.61
N LEU A 41 -0.18 -21.13 3.52
CA LEU A 41 -0.55 -20.14 2.50
C LEU A 41 0.17 -18.81 2.74
N LEU A 42 0.21 -18.32 3.98
CA LEU A 42 0.94 -17.09 4.32
C LEU A 42 2.45 -17.25 4.11
N ALA A 43 3.00 -18.43 4.37
CA ALA A 43 4.40 -18.73 4.10
C ALA A 43 4.71 -18.75 2.59
N GLU A 44 3.76 -19.20 1.76
CA GLU A 44 3.90 -19.22 0.30
C GLU A 44 3.89 -17.81 -0.32
N PHE A 45 3.08 -16.90 0.22
CA PHE A 45 2.88 -15.53 -0.31
C PHE A 45 3.52 -14.44 0.56
N GLN A 46 4.57 -14.79 1.32
CA GLN A 46 5.26 -13.85 2.21
C GLN A 46 5.86 -12.65 1.45
N ASP A 47 6.23 -12.84 0.19
CA ASP A 47 6.78 -11.82 -0.71
C ASP A 47 5.75 -10.81 -1.21
N VAL A 48 4.46 -11.17 -1.21
CA VAL A 48 3.36 -10.29 -1.63
C VAL A 48 2.98 -9.27 -0.54
N PHE A 49 3.25 -9.59 0.73
CA PHE A 49 2.94 -8.76 1.89
C PHE A 49 4.20 -8.40 2.70
N PRO A 50 5.18 -7.71 2.11
CA PRO A 50 6.36 -7.29 2.86
C PRO A 50 5.97 -6.25 3.92
N GLU A 51 6.65 -6.28 5.07
CA GLU A 51 6.44 -5.31 6.15
C GLU A 51 6.84 -3.88 5.74
N ASP A 52 7.82 -3.78 4.84
CA ASP A 52 8.32 -2.53 4.26
C ASP A 52 8.25 -2.56 2.73
N LEU A 53 8.17 -1.37 2.11
CA LEU A 53 8.28 -1.25 0.66
C LEU A 53 9.57 -1.87 0.14
N LEU A 54 9.45 -2.70 -0.90
CA LEU A 54 10.59 -3.31 -1.59
C LEU A 54 11.57 -2.23 -2.06
N VAL A 55 12.87 -2.50 -1.94
CA VAL A 55 13.93 -1.62 -2.42
C VAL A 55 13.96 -1.71 -3.95
N GLY A 56 13.85 -0.56 -4.62
CA GLY A 56 13.78 -0.44 -6.07
C GLY A 56 12.37 -0.21 -6.60
N LEU A 57 12.30 0.35 -7.80
CA LEU A 57 11.03 0.46 -8.51
C LEU A 57 10.55 -0.94 -8.93
N PRO A 58 9.23 -1.21 -8.86
CA PRO A 58 8.70 -2.42 -9.45
C PRO A 58 9.10 -2.50 -10.93
N PRO A 59 9.30 -3.71 -11.47
CA PRO A 59 9.56 -3.86 -12.89
C PRO A 59 8.45 -3.17 -13.70
N LEU A 60 8.82 -2.61 -14.84
CA LEU A 60 7.87 -1.92 -15.72
C LEU A 60 6.69 -2.87 -16.01
N PRO A 61 5.46 -2.49 -15.64
CA PRO A 61 4.31 -3.33 -15.90
C PRO A 61 4.06 -3.44 -17.41
N ASP A 62 3.59 -4.59 -17.87
CA ASP A 62 3.19 -4.83 -19.27
C ASP A 62 2.16 -3.82 -19.76
N ILE A 63 1.37 -3.27 -18.83
CA ILE A 63 0.39 -2.21 -19.07
C ILE A 63 0.83 -0.96 -18.30
N GLN A 64 1.26 0.05 -19.04
CA GLN A 64 1.60 1.35 -18.48
C GLN A 64 0.34 2.21 -18.32
N HIS A 65 0.27 2.92 -17.20
CA HIS A 65 -0.78 3.92 -16.98
C HIS A 65 -0.50 5.12 -17.88
N GLN A 66 -1.40 5.40 -18.81
CA GLN A 66 -1.36 6.60 -19.65
C GLN A 66 -2.38 7.61 -19.11
N ILE A 67 -1.94 8.84 -18.86
CA ILE A 67 -2.81 9.94 -18.48
C ILE A 67 -3.15 10.72 -19.75
N ASP A 68 -4.32 10.46 -20.32
CA ASP A 68 -4.82 11.21 -21.46
C ASP A 68 -5.39 12.55 -21.00
N LEU A 69 -4.85 13.63 -21.54
CA LEU A 69 -5.40 14.97 -21.35
C LEU A 69 -6.49 15.21 -22.40
N VAL A 70 -7.60 15.81 -22.00
CA VAL A 70 -8.57 16.34 -22.96
C VAL A 70 -7.93 17.47 -23.77
N GLN A 71 -8.35 17.64 -25.02
CA GLN A 71 -7.88 18.75 -25.86
C GLN A 71 -8.18 20.07 -25.12
N ASP A 72 -7.18 20.95 -25.07
CA ASP A 72 -7.19 22.24 -24.33
C ASP A 72 -7.14 22.16 -22.79
N ALA A 73 -6.87 20.99 -22.19
CA ALA A 73 -6.60 20.92 -20.76
C ALA A 73 -5.20 21.46 -20.40
N GLU A 74 -5.16 22.35 -19.42
CA GLU A 74 -3.94 22.80 -18.77
C GLU A 74 -3.72 22.04 -17.45
N LEU A 75 -2.45 21.72 -17.15
CA LEU A 75 -2.11 21.09 -15.88
C LEU A 75 -2.34 22.08 -14.73
N PRO A 76 -3.06 21.68 -13.66
CA PRO A 76 -3.31 22.58 -12.54
C PRO A 76 -2.01 22.79 -11.75
N ASN A 77 -1.47 24.01 -11.78
CA ASN A 77 -0.38 24.43 -10.91
C ASN A 77 -0.93 25.28 -9.77
N ARG A 78 -1.07 24.68 -8.58
CA ARG A 78 -1.55 25.37 -7.37
C ARG A 78 -0.40 25.57 -6.39
N PRO A 79 -0.38 26.68 -5.64
CA PRO A 79 0.60 26.85 -4.58
C PRO A 79 0.46 25.73 -3.55
N HIS A 80 1.58 25.37 -2.93
CA HIS A 80 1.58 24.38 -1.87
C HIS A 80 0.65 24.79 -0.72
N TYR A 81 -0.04 23.82 -0.13
CA TYR A 81 -0.87 24.07 1.04
C TYR A 81 -0.02 24.53 2.21
N ARG A 82 -0.61 25.31 3.12
CA ARG A 82 0.11 25.71 4.34
C ARG A 82 0.19 24.52 5.27
N MET A 83 1.40 24.26 5.76
CA MET A 83 1.68 23.22 6.74
C MET A 83 2.42 23.85 7.94
N SER A 84 2.23 23.25 9.11
CA SER A 84 3.03 23.51 10.30
C SER A 84 4.46 22.97 10.13
N PRO A 85 5.42 23.41 10.97
CA PRO A 85 6.78 22.89 10.92
C PRO A 85 6.87 21.37 11.09
N GLU A 86 6.06 20.81 11.99
CA GLU A 86 6.03 19.36 12.28
C GLU A 86 5.54 18.54 11.08
N GLU A 87 4.45 18.97 10.44
CA GLU A 87 3.94 18.33 9.21
C GLU A 87 4.95 18.41 8.07
N HIS A 88 5.68 19.51 7.96
CA HIS A 88 6.72 19.67 6.95
C HIS A 88 7.93 18.76 7.20
N ASP A 89 8.30 18.54 8.45
CA ASP A 89 9.39 17.62 8.80
C ASP A 89 8.99 16.17 8.52
N GLU A 90 7.74 15.80 8.79
CA GLU A 90 7.20 14.48 8.47
C GLU A 90 7.14 14.25 6.96
N LEU A 91 6.68 15.23 6.18
CA LEU A 91 6.68 15.16 4.72
C LEU A 91 8.10 14.95 4.19
N ARG A 92 9.07 15.70 4.72
CA ARG A 92 10.48 15.58 4.33
C ARG A 92 10.99 14.17 4.60
N ARG A 93 10.70 13.60 5.78
CA ARG A 93 11.10 12.23 6.13
C ARG A 93 10.59 11.21 5.11
N HIS A 94 9.31 11.29 4.75
CA HIS A 94 8.72 10.38 3.75
C HIS A 94 9.32 10.56 2.36
N MET A 95 9.61 11.81 1.96
CA MET A 95 10.27 12.08 0.68
C MET A 95 11.68 11.47 0.64
N GLU A 96 12.47 11.66 1.70
CA GLU A 96 13.82 11.09 1.81
C GLU A 96 13.79 9.55 1.79
N GLU A 97 12.85 8.95 2.52
CA GLU A 97 12.64 7.50 2.52
C GLU A 97 12.30 6.98 1.11
N LEU A 98 11.39 7.64 0.41
CA LEU A 98 10.98 7.24 -0.93
C LEU A 98 12.13 7.37 -1.94
N VAL A 99 12.87 8.48 -1.90
CA VAL A 99 14.03 8.72 -2.77
C VAL A 99 15.16 7.71 -2.51
N SER A 100 15.36 7.33 -1.24
CA SER A 100 16.35 6.32 -0.90
C SER A 100 16.01 4.93 -1.45
N LYS A 101 14.72 4.61 -1.56
CA LYS A 101 14.21 3.33 -2.05
C LYS A 101 14.25 3.22 -3.58
N GLU A 102 14.11 4.33 -4.30
CA GLU A 102 14.12 4.33 -5.78
C GLU A 102 15.53 4.32 -6.41
N SER A 103 16.58 4.71 -5.66
CA SER A 103 17.90 4.99 -6.23
C SER A 103 18.90 3.81 -6.28
N CYS A 104 18.45 2.55 -6.19
CA CYS A 104 19.32 1.36 -6.20
C CYS A 104 19.43 0.69 -7.58
#